data_AF-A0A9D7NRV9-F1
#
_entry.id   AF-A0A9D7NRV9-F1
#
_cell.length_a   1.000
_cell.length_b   1.000
_cell.length_c   1.000
_cell.angle_alpha   90.00
_cell.angle_beta   90.00
_cell.angle_gamma   90.00
#
_symmetry.space_group_name_H-M   'P 1'
#
loop_
_entity.id
_entity.type
_entity.pdbx_description
1 polymer ?
#
loop_
_entity_poly.entity_id
_entity_poly.type
_entity_poly.pdbx_seq_one_letter_code
_entity_poly.pdbx_strand_id
1 'polypeptide(L)'
;MREIVRAYRVNLDIRQAATNTIFLTPERDELSEVHALFSLVRDSVRYVRDVHDVETISSPDVTLAGRVGDCDDQTVLLASLLESVGYQTRFVVAGYSEPGALEHVYLQVLAAGDWINCDATEQGQPLGWAPPGAVCLYIERV
;
A
#
# COMPACT_ATOMS: atom_id res chain seq x y z
N MET A 1 -9.32 3.91 6.74
CA MET A 1 -7.95 3.42 6.45
C MET A 1 -6.87 4.02 7.36
N ARG A 2 -6.70 5.35 7.43
CA ARG A 2 -5.65 6.01 8.25
C ARG A 2 -5.47 5.46 9.66
N GLU A 3 -6.54 5.37 10.44
CA GLU A 3 -6.47 4.92 11.83
C GLU A 3 -6.01 3.45 11.95
N ILE A 4 -6.29 2.62 10.92
CA ILE A 4 -5.79 1.24 10.85
C ILE A 4 -4.26 1.28 10.70
N VAL A 5 -3.73 2.04 9.74
CA VAL A 5 -2.27 2.15 9.54
C VAL A 5 -1.57 2.67 10.80
N ARG A 6 -2.14 3.69 11.46
CA ARG A 6 -1.59 4.24 12.72
C ARG A 6 -1.53 3.20 13.84
N ALA A 7 -2.53 2.34 13.94
CA ALA A 7 -2.55 1.26 14.91
C ALA A 7 -1.54 0.16 14.55
N TYR A 8 -1.39 -0.17 13.27
CA TYR A 8 -0.61 -1.31 12.79
C TYR A 8 0.87 -1.02 12.50
N ARG A 9 1.28 0.24 12.34
CA ARG A 9 2.71 0.58 12.17
C ARG A 9 3.59 0.20 13.38
N VAL A 10 2.97 -0.03 14.54
CA VAL A 10 3.63 -0.53 15.75
C VAL A 10 3.32 -2.00 16.05
N ASN A 11 2.50 -2.67 15.23
CA ASN A 11 2.20 -4.09 15.37
C ASN A 11 3.46 -4.94 15.13
N LEU A 12 3.68 -5.95 15.97
CA LEU A 12 4.91 -6.76 15.93
C LEU A 12 5.04 -7.58 14.64
N ASP A 13 3.95 -8.17 14.14
CA ASP A 13 3.98 -9.01 12.95
C ASP A 13 4.27 -8.16 11.69
N ILE A 14 3.66 -6.98 11.61
CA ILE A 14 3.92 -6.01 10.53
C ILE A 14 5.37 -5.53 10.56
N ARG A 15 5.87 -5.12 11.73
CA ARG A 15 7.27 -4.69 11.90
C ARG A 15 8.24 -5.81 11.54
N GLN A 16 7.97 -7.03 11.99
CA GLN A 16 8.83 -8.18 11.72
C GLN A 16 8.86 -8.51 10.22
N ALA A 17 7.71 -8.48 9.54
CA ALA A 17 7.64 -8.70 8.11
C ALA A 17 8.38 -7.61 7.33
N ALA A 18 8.23 -6.34 7.71
CA ALA A 18 8.92 -5.25 7.05
C ALA A 18 10.44 -5.35 7.22
N THR A 19 10.92 -5.51 8.45
CA THR A 19 12.36 -5.65 8.76
C THR A 19 13.00 -6.87 8.08
N ASN A 20 12.32 -8.02 8.05
CA ASN A 20 12.81 -9.21 7.33
C ASN A 20 12.93 -8.95 5.82
N THR A 21 12.01 -8.17 5.26
CA THR A 21 11.97 -7.87 3.82
C THR A 21 13.12 -6.95 3.40
N ILE A 22 13.42 -5.94 4.22
CA ILE A 22 14.49 -4.97 3.92
C ILE A 22 15.87 -5.41 4.44
N PHE A 23 15.98 -6.51 5.19
CA PHE A 23 17.22 -6.90 5.86
C PHE A 23 18.45 -7.03 4.93
N LEU A 24 18.22 -7.38 3.66
CA LEU A 24 19.29 -7.53 2.65
C LEU A 24 19.42 -6.34 1.69
N THR A 25 18.62 -5.29 1.84
CA THR A 25 18.78 -4.08 1.04
C THR A 25 20.01 -3.29 1.51
N PRO A 26 20.66 -2.49 0.64
CA PRO A 26 21.74 -1.62 1.07
C PRO A 26 21.28 -0.67 2.19
N GLU A 27 22.15 -0.44 3.18
CA GLU A 27 21.83 0.46 4.29
C GLU A 27 21.58 1.89 3.80
N ARG A 28 20.51 2.53 4.32
CA ARG A 28 20.15 3.92 4.01
C ARG A 28 19.81 4.17 2.54
N ASP A 29 19.45 3.11 1.81
CA ASP A 29 18.98 3.22 0.44
C ASP A 29 17.45 3.14 0.43
N GLU A 30 16.82 4.32 0.54
CA GLU A 30 15.37 4.41 0.68
C GLU A 30 14.62 3.77 -0.49
N LEU A 31 15.17 3.87 -1.71
CA LEU A 31 14.52 3.32 -2.90
C LEU A 31 14.55 1.79 -2.89
N SER A 32 15.64 1.18 -2.44
CA SER A 32 15.77 -0.28 -2.32
C SER A 32 14.82 -0.83 -1.25
N GLU A 33 14.73 -0.17 -0.10
CA GLU A 33 13.83 -0.54 1.00
C GLU A 33 12.35 -0.43 0.56
N VAL A 34 11.97 0.71 -0.03
CA VAL A 34 10.61 0.93 -0.56
C VAL A 34 10.28 -0.08 -1.65
N HIS A 35 11.18 -0.30 -2.61
CA HIS A 35 10.97 -1.25 -3.70
C HIS A 35 10.77 -2.69 -3.18
N ALA A 36 11.53 -3.10 -2.15
CA ALA A 36 11.41 -4.43 -1.57
C ALA A 36 10.02 -4.63 -0.91
N LEU A 37 9.56 -3.65 -0.12
CA LEU A 37 8.24 -3.71 0.53
C LEU A 37 7.09 -3.63 -0.48
N PHE A 38 7.22 -2.76 -1.49
CA PHE A 38 6.28 -2.69 -2.61
C PHE A 38 6.16 -4.04 -3.33
N SER A 39 7.31 -4.63 -3.69
CA SER A 39 7.35 -5.92 -4.39
C SER A 39 6.79 -7.05 -3.54
N LEU A 40 7.04 -7.05 -2.22
CA LEU A 40 6.42 -8.01 -1.30
C LEU A 40 4.90 -7.99 -1.44
N VAL A 41 4.26 -6.82 -1.36
CA VAL A 41 2.79 -6.75 -1.42
C VAL A 41 2.30 -7.10 -2.83
N ARG A 42 2.85 -6.46 -3.87
CA ARG A 42 2.45 -6.65 -5.27
C ARG A 42 2.56 -8.12 -5.72
N ASP A 43 3.63 -8.80 -5.34
CA ASP A 43 3.94 -10.13 -5.87
C ASP A 43 3.42 -11.27 -4.97
N SER A 44 3.04 -10.97 -3.72
CA SER A 44 2.62 -12.01 -2.77
C SER A 44 1.17 -11.93 -2.31
N VAL A 45 0.44 -10.86 -2.63
CA VAL A 45 -1.00 -10.74 -2.32
C VAL A 45 -1.83 -10.95 -3.58
N ARG A 46 -2.77 -11.89 -3.52
CA ARG A 46 -3.72 -12.17 -4.60
C ARG A 46 -4.92 -11.24 -4.49
N TYR A 47 -5.25 -10.55 -5.58
CA TYR A 47 -6.48 -9.78 -5.68
C TYR A 47 -7.73 -10.67 -5.55
N VAL A 48 -8.65 -10.30 -4.66
CA VAL A 48 -10.01 -10.83 -4.58
C VAL A 48 -10.97 -9.67 -4.42
N ARG A 49 -12.23 -9.84 -4.84
CA ARG A 49 -13.27 -8.86 -4.55
C ARG A 49 -13.72 -8.97 -3.10
N ASP A 50 -14.25 -7.86 -2.63
CA ASP A 50 -15.02 -7.79 -1.40
C ASP A 50 -16.17 -8.79 -1.30
N VAL A 51 -16.67 -8.92 -0.07
CA VAL A 51 -17.93 -9.60 0.21
C VAL A 51 -19.03 -8.97 -0.66
N HIS A 52 -19.88 -9.80 -1.25
CA HIS A 52 -20.93 -9.34 -2.14
C HIS A 52 -21.78 -8.23 -1.50
N ASP A 53 -21.80 -7.07 -2.15
CA ASP A 53 -22.52 -5.83 -1.75
C ASP A 53 -22.06 -5.20 -0.42
N VAL A 54 -20.86 -5.52 0.06
CA VAL A 54 -20.30 -4.97 1.29
C VAL A 54 -18.83 -4.63 1.11
N GLU A 55 -18.49 -3.34 1.18
CA GLU A 55 -17.09 -2.88 1.27
C GLU A 55 -16.44 -3.41 2.55
N THR A 56 -15.28 -4.07 2.43
CA THR A 56 -14.56 -4.61 3.58
C THR A 56 -13.08 -4.28 3.54
N ILE A 57 -12.60 -3.55 4.56
CA ILE A 57 -11.17 -3.34 4.78
C ILE A 57 -10.68 -4.38 5.80
N SER A 58 -9.85 -5.31 5.38
CA SER A 58 -9.12 -6.23 6.24
C SER A 58 -8.00 -5.51 6.98
N SER A 59 -7.69 -5.97 8.19
CA SER A 59 -6.53 -5.45 8.92
C SER A 59 -5.21 -5.95 8.29
N PRO A 60 -4.12 -5.16 8.35
CA PRO A 60 -2.84 -5.50 7.73
C PRO A 60 -2.30 -6.90 8.09
N ASP A 61 -2.46 -7.33 9.33
CA ASP A 61 -2.02 -8.65 9.80
C ASP A 61 -2.81 -9.78 9.15
N VAL A 62 -4.12 -9.60 8.95
CA VAL A 62 -4.98 -10.56 8.24
C VAL A 62 -4.59 -10.63 6.77
N THR A 63 -4.40 -9.50 6.09
CA THR A 63 -3.97 -9.46 4.68
C THR A 63 -2.59 -10.09 4.51
N LEU A 64 -1.64 -9.79 5.41
CA LEU A 64 -0.29 -10.35 5.39
C LEU A 64 -0.29 -11.87 5.59
N ALA A 65 -1.08 -12.37 6.54
CA ALA A 65 -1.18 -13.80 6.83
C ALA A 65 -1.93 -14.57 5.73
N GLY A 66 -3.03 -13.99 5.23
CA GLY A 66 -3.92 -14.59 4.25
C GLY A 66 -3.42 -14.49 2.81
N ARG A 67 -2.59 -13.49 2.50
CA ARG A 67 -2.07 -13.19 1.15
C ARG A 67 -3.18 -13.00 0.11
N VAL A 68 -4.31 -12.46 0.56
CA VAL A 68 -5.50 -12.22 -0.25
C VAL A 68 -6.13 -10.91 0.20
N GLY A 69 -6.55 -10.08 -0.74
CA GLY A 69 -7.23 -8.81 -0.48
C GLY A 69 -7.40 -7.99 -1.75
N ASP A 70 -8.27 -7.00 -1.72
CA ASP A 70 -8.60 -6.15 -2.86
C ASP A 70 -7.63 -4.94 -2.96
N CYS A 71 -8.07 -3.80 -3.52
CA CYS A 71 -7.24 -2.60 -3.61
C CYS A 71 -6.98 -1.89 -2.27
N ASP A 72 -7.96 -1.85 -1.38
CA ASP A 72 -7.81 -1.14 -0.11
C ASP A 72 -7.00 -1.97 0.90
N ASP A 73 -7.18 -3.29 0.90
CA ASP A 73 -6.46 -4.26 1.72
C ASP A 73 -4.95 -4.20 1.45
N GLN A 74 -4.59 -4.27 0.16
CA GLN A 74 -3.19 -4.21 -0.28
C GLN A 74 -2.57 -2.85 0.04
N THR A 75 -3.33 -1.78 -0.17
CA THR A 75 -2.88 -0.41 0.09
C THR A 75 -2.66 -0.16 1.59
N VAL A 76 -3.56 -0.66 2.45
CA VAL A 76 -3.45 -0.55 3.91
C VAL A 76 -2.33 -1.43 4.46
N LEU A 77 -2.12 -2.62 3.92
CA LEU A 77 -0.97 -3.46 4.23
C LEU A 77 0.35 -2.78 3.86
N LEU A 78 0.47 -2.30 2.63
CA LEU A 78 1.70 -1.64 2.15
C LEU A 78 2.03 -0.40 2.98
N ALA A 79 1.02 0.43 3.28
CA ALA A 79 1.19 1.60 4.12
C ALA A 79 1.70 1.23 5.52
N SER A 80 1.11 0.19 6.12
CA SER A 80 1.48 -0.28 7.46
C SER A 80 2.91 -0.81 7.50
N LEU A 81 3.33 -1.58 6.49
CA LEU A 81 4.70 -2.07 6.36
C LEU A 81 5.70 -0.89 6.26
N LEU A 82 5.44 0.06 5.37
CA LEU A 82 6.29 1.23 5.14
C LEU A 82 6.40 2.13 6.38
N GLU A 83 5.27 2.47 7.01
CA GLU A 83 5.28 3.29 8.23
C GLU A 83 5.97 2.60 9.41
N SER A 84 5.95 1.27 9.44
CA SER A 84 6.58 0.50 10.52
C SER A 84 8.11 0.61 10.54
N VAL A 85 8.71 0.91 9.38
CA VAL A 85 10.15 1.13 9.19
C VAL A 85 10.51 2.60 8.95
N GLY A 86 9.55 3.52 9.14
CA GLY A 86 9.82 4.96 9.24
C GLY A 86 9.45 5.81 8.02
N TYR A 87 8.86 5.23 6.99
CA TYR A 87 8.40 6.00 5.83
C TYR A 87 7.09 6.71 6.09
N GLN A 88 6.94 7.90 5.50
CA GLN A 88 5.67 8.61 5.50
C GLN A 88 4.84 8.20 4.29
N THR A 89 3.55 7.93 4.52
CA THR A 89 2.65 7.47 3.47
C THR A 89 1.41 8.35 3.34
N ARG A 90 0.79 8.32 2.16
CA ARG A 90 -0.51 8.94 1.91
C ARG A 90 -1.28 8.12 0.88
N PHE A 91 -2.58 7.99 1.09
CA PHE A 91 -3.48 7.35 0.15
C PHE A 91 -3.80 8.29 -1.00
N VAL A 92 -3.95 7.71 -2.18
CA VAL A 92 -4.51 8.37 -3.35
C VAL A 92 -5.76 7.60 -3.76
N VAL A 93 -6.91 8.26 -3.66
CA VAL A 93 -8.20 7.71 -4.09
C VAL A 93 -8.53 8.29 -5.45
N ALA A 94 -8.75 7.44 -6.43
CA ALA A 94 -9.01 7.78 -7.81
C ALA A 94 -10.45 7.46 -8.22
N GLY A 95 -11.05 8.38 -8.96
CA GLY A 95 -12.29 8.16 -9.70
C GLY A 95 -12.05 8.26 -11.19
N TYR A 96 -12.65 7.35 -11.97
CA TYR A 96 -12.53 7.25 -13.42
C TYR A 96 -13.85 7.51 -14.15
N SER A 97 -14.98 7.05 -13.59
CA SER A 97 -16.29 7.25 -14.22
C SER A 97 -16.79 8.68 -14.11
N GLU A 98 -16.78 9.25 -12.90
CA GLU A 98 -17.20 10.62 -12.64
C GLU A 98 -16.49 11.24 -11.43
N PRO A 99 -16.39 12.59 -11.35
CA PRO A 99 -15.84 13.25 -10.18
C PRO A 99 -16.59 12.89 -8.90
N GLY A 100 -15.90 12.26 -7.95
CA GLY A 100 -16.48 11.81 -6.68
C GLY A 100 -16.78 10.33 -6.59
N ALA A 101 -16.66 9.58 -7.69
CA ALA A 101 -16.61 8.12 -7.64
C ALA A 101 -15.30 7.68 -6.97
N LEU A 102 -15.37 6.85 -5.94
CA LEU A 102 -14.22 6.26 -5.25
C LEU A 102 -14.07 4.84 -5.78
N GLU A 103 -13.34 4.67 -6.88
CA GLU A 103 -13.29 3.40 -7.63
C GLU A 103 -11.99 2.64 -7.44
N HIS A 104 -10.92 3.34 -7.07
CA HIS A 104 -9.62 2.74 -6.82
C HIS A 104 -8.87 3.50 -5.76
N VAL A 105 -8.10 2.80 -4.93
CA VAL A 105 -7.17 3.40 -3.98
C VAL A 105 -5.80 2.77 -4.16
N TYR A 106 -4.78 3.62 -4.13
CA TYR A 106 -3.39 3.21 -4.12
C TYR A 106 -2.57 4.09 -3.17
N LEU A 107 -1.28 3.78 -3.01
CA LEU A 107 -0.42 4.47 -2.05
C LEU A 107 0.58 5.41 -2.72
N GLN A 108 0.96 6.47 -2.01
CA GLN A 108 2.21 7.20 -2.25
C GLN A 108 3.08 7.17 -1.00
N VAL A 109 4.38 6.99 -1.20
CA VAL A 109 5.40 7.03 -0.14
C VAL A 109 6.37 8.17 -0.38
N LEU A 110 6.78 8.86 0.68
CA LEU A 110 7.84 9.85 0.61
C LEU A 110 9.20 9.14 0.73
N ALA A 111 9.98 9.13 -0.35
CA ALA A 111 11.31 8.55 -0.38
C ALA A 111 12.20 9.28 -1.39
N ALA A 112 13.49 9.37 -1.09
CA ALA A 112 14.48 10.11 -1.87
C ALA A 112 14.10 11.57 -2.14
N GLY A 113 13.29 12.18 -1.26
CA GLY A 113 12.80 13.56 -1.37
C GLY A 113 11.51 13.74 -2.17
N ASP A 114 10.96 12.68 -2.78
CA ASP A 114 9.80 12.76 -3.66
C ASP A 114 8.66 11.83 -3.20
N TRP A 115 7.42 12.17 -3.58
CA TRP A 115 6.27 11.29 -3.41
C TRP A 115 6.22 10.30 -4.58
N ILE A 116 6.47 9.03 -4.29
CA ILE A 116 6.54 7.95 -5.27
C ILE A 116 5.23 7.16 -5.24
N ASN A 117 4.62 6.95 -6.40
CA ASN A 117 3.42 6.11 -6.52
C ASN A 117 3.76 4.64 -6.26
N CYS A 118 2.90 3.98 -5.48
CA CYS A 118 3.03 2.60 -5.07
C CYS A 118 1.66 1.93 -5.19
N ASP A 119 1.26 1.60 -6.42
CA ASP A 119 0.07 0.81 -6.64
C ASP A 119 0.42 -0.69 -6.70
N ALA A 120 0.11 -1.41 -5.62
CA ALA A 120 0.45 -2.81 -5.48
C ALA A 120 -0.59 -3.76 -6.11
N THR A 121 -1.75 -3.25 -6.54
CA THR A 121 -2.86 -4.11 -6.99
C THR A 121 -2.64 -4.66 -8.39
N GLU A 122 -1.90 -3.92 -9.22
CA GLU A 122 -1.61 -4.26 -10.60
C GLU A 122 -0.28 -5.03 -10.71
N GLN A 123 -0.40 -6.35 -10.82
CA GLN A 123 0.74 -7.24 -10.94
C GLN A 123 1.61 -6.88 -12.15
N GLY A 124 2.92 -6.83 -11.94
CA GLY A 124 3.89 -6.53 -13.00
C GLY A 124 4.15 -5.04 -13.24
N GLN A 125 3.40 -4.13 -12.59
CA GLN A 125 3.71 -2.70 -12.67
C GLN A 125 4.89 -2.33 -11.75
N PRO A 126 5.79 -1.44 -12.19
CA PRO A 126 6.95 -1.04 -11.40
C PRO A 126 6.59 -0.02 -10.31
N LEU A 127 7.46 0.12 -9.33
CA LEU A 127 7.44 1.26 -8.40
C LEU A 127 7.43 2.59 -9.19
N GLY A 128 6.61 3.54 -8.77
CA GLY A 128 6.42 4.83 -9.43
C GLY A 128 5.28 4.85 -10.44
N TRP A 129 4.74 3.69 -10.83
CA TRP A 129 3.56 3.60 -11.67
C TRP A 129 2.29 3.97 -10.89
N ALA A 130 1.34 4.59 -11.60
CA ALA A 130 -0.02 4.81 -11.14
C ALA A 130 -1.00 4.54 -12.28
N PRO A 131 -2.24 4.11 -12.00
CA PRO A 131 -3.23 3.90 -13.04
C PRO A 131 -3.51 5.18 -13.83
N PRO A 132 -3.50 5.11 -15.18
CA PRO A 132 -3.79 6.27 -16.00
C PRO A 132 -5.30 6.53 -16.08
N GLY A 133 -5.68 7.75 -16.47
CA GLY A 133 -7.05 8.07 -16.87
C GLY A 133 -8.01 8.46 -15.73
N ALA A 134 -7.52 8.66 -14.51
CA ALA A 134 -8.33 9.20 -13.42
C ALA A 134 -8.88 10.60 -13.79
N VAL A 135 -10.18 10.81 -13.59
CA VAL A 135 -10.84 12.12 -13.78
C VAL A 135 -10.74 12.98 -12.52
N CYS A 136 -10.54 12.36 -11.36
CA CYS A 136 -10.29 13.06 -10.10
C CYS A 136 -9.38 12.24 -9.18
N LEU A 137 -8.61 12.93 -8.34
CA LEU A 137 -7.75 12.34 -7.31
C LEU A 137 -7.98 13.04 -5.97
N TYR A 138 -8.13 12.25 -4.91
CA TYR A 138 -8.16 12.72 -3.53
C TYR A 138 -6.96 12.18 -2.77
N ILE A 139 -6.26 13.05 -2.05
CA ILE A 139 -5.07 12.67 -1.28
C ILE A 139 -5.40 12.70 0.21
N GLU A 140 -5.17 11.57 0.88
CA GLU A 140 -5.32 11.45 2.33
C GLU A 140 -3.97 11.09 2.97
N ARG A 141 -3.42 11.99 3.80
CA ARG A 141 -2.20 11.69 4.57
C ARG A 141 -2.49 10.71 5.70
N VAL A 142 -1.57 9.80 5.99
CA VAL A 142 -1.67 8.94 7.17
C VAL A 142 -1.31 9.70 8.46
#